data_AF-A0A523H3M2-F1
#
_entry.id   AF-A0A523H3M2-F1
#
_cell.length_a   1.000
_cell.length_b   1.000
_cell.length_c   1.000
_cell.angle_alpha   90.00
_cell.angle_beta   90.00
_cell.angle_gamma   90.00
#
_symmetry.space_group_name_H-M   'P 1'
#
loop_
_entity.id
_entity.type
_entity.pdbx_description
1 polymer ?
#
loop_
_entity_poly.entity_id
_entity_poly.type
_entity_poly.pdbx_seq_one_letter_code
_entity_poly.pdbx_strand_id
1 'polypeptide(L)'
;MLPHKEKVFSDFLFLACIVLLSCVLYIKGLGFYGLDWAALRDLRIASDQSFFGLFRETYFDHVKMQPGKVFYQVGLYKMFGLHPLGYHIFNHAVFLLNILLFYAILRKLYGKRLLCISVVLVYAFLPHYSSARFWLQGFEFNLALTFYFLSLYS
;
A
#
# COMPACT_ATOMS: atom_id res chain seq x y z
N MET A 1 10.31 -18.80 -29.52
CA MET A 1 9.23 -19.62 -28.92
C MET A 1 9.05 -19.19 -27.47
N LEU A 2 7.94 -18.55 -27.10
CA LEU A 2 7.67 -17.99 -25.77
C LEU A 2 6.66 -18.85 -25.00
N PRO A 3 7.04 -19.99 -24.39
CA PRO A 3 6.17 -20.76 -23.49
C PRO A 3 5.91 -20.05 -22.14
N HIS A 4 6.25 -18.76 -22.03
CA HIS A 4 6.32 -18.03 -20.76
C HIS A 4 5.18 -17.06 -20.49
N LYS A 5 4.38 -16.68 -21.49
CA LYS A 5 3.26 -15.74 -21.29
C LYS A 5 2.01 -16.41 -20.72
N GLU A 6 1.77 -17.67 -21.05
CA GLU A 6 0.50 -18.37 -20.75
C GLU A 6 0.24 -18.65 -19.26
N LYS A 7 1.25 -18.54 -18.38
CA LYS A 7 1.07 -18.77 -16.94
C LYS A 7 1.07 -17.50 -16.08
N VAL A 8 1.38 -16.34 -16.65
CA VAL A 8 1.51 -15.09 -15.86
C VAL A 8 0.18 -14.70 -15.23
N PHE A 9 -0.92 -14.80 -15.98
CA PHE A 9 -2.25 -14.49 -15.48
C PHE A 9 -2.67 -15.41 -14.33
N SER A 10 -2.48 -16.73 -14.48
CA SER A 10 -2.76 -17.69 -13.41
C SER A 10 -1.91 -17.45 -12.17
N ASP A 11 -0.65 -17.03 -12.35
CA ASP A 11 0.24 -16.69 -11.24
C ASP A 11 -0.20 -15.40 -10.54
N PHE A 12 -0.66 -14.40 -11.29
CA PHE A 12 -1.23 -13.18 -10.71
C PHE A 12 -2.49 -13.49 -9.90
N LEU A 13 -3.40 -14.31 -10.44
CA LEU A 13 -4.60 -14.76 -9.72
C LEU A 13 -4.22 -15.53 -8.46
N PHE A 14 -3.27 -16.46 -8.56
CA PHE A 14 -2.81 -17.25 -7.42
C PHE A 14 -2.24 -16.36 -6.30
N LEU A 15 -1.34 -15.43 -6.64
CA LEU A 15 -0.77 -14.48 -5.68
C LEU A 15 -1.84 -13.57 -5.08
N ALA A 16 -2.76 -13.04 -5.91
CA ALA A 16 -3.85 -12.20 -5.45
C ALA A 16 -4.77 -12.95 -4.48
N CYS A 17 -5.17 -14.17 -4.79
CA CYS A 17 -5.97 -15.01 -3.89
C CYS A 17 -5.28 -15.22 -2.55
N ILE A 18 -3.99 -15.57 -2.55
CA ILE A 18 -3.24 -15.78 -1.29
C ILE A 18 -3.16 -14.50 -0.46
N VAL A 19 -2.82 -13.37 -1.09
CA VAL A 19 -2.73 -12.07 -0.39
C VAL A 19 -4.09 -11.67 0.17
N LEU A 20 -5.16 -11.78 -0.62
CA LEU A 20 -6.52 -11.41 -0.17
C LEU A 20 -7.04 -12.34 0.93
N LEU A 21 -6.81 -13.66 0.83
CA LEU A 21 -7.15 -14.60 1.89
C LEU A 21 -6.42 -14.29 3.19
N SER A 22 -5.16 -13.83 3.11
CA SER A 22 -4.43 -13.40 4.30
C SER A 22 -5.10 -12.21 5.00
N CYS A 23 -5.74 -11.31 4.26
CA CYS A 23 -6.42 -10.13 4.82
C CYS A 23 -7.65 -10.51 5.65
N VAL A 24 -8.35 -11.59 5.27
CA VAL A 24 -9.54 -12.08 5.99
C VAL A 24 -9.24 -12.38 7.46
N LEU A 25 -8.03 -12.86 7.75
CA LEU A 25 -7.59 -13.20 9.10
C LEU A 25 -7.54 -12.00 10.06
N TYR A 26 -7.47 -10.77 9.53
CA TYR A 26 -7.27 -9.55 10.32
C TYR A 26 -8.43 -8.55 10.21
N ILE A 27 -9.51 -8.90 9.49
CA ILE A 27 -10.61 -7.98 9.20
C ILE A 27 -11.33 -7.47 10.46
N LYS A 28 -11.39 -8.30 11.52
CA LYS A 28 -12.05 -7.98 12.79
C LYS A 28 -11.26 -6.97 13.65
N GLY A 29 -9.98 -6.75 13.33
CA GLY A 29 -9.11 -5.81 14.04
C GLY A 29 -8.79 -4.57 13.21
N LEU A 30 -9.56 -4.22 12.18
CA LEU A 30 -9.26 -3.03 11.38
C LEU A 30 -9.72 -1.76 12.11
N GLY A 31 -8.81 -0.80 12.25
CA GLY A 31 -9.03 0.47 12.91
C GLY A 31 -7.88 1.43 12.69
N PHE A 32 -7.93 2.57 13.37
CA PHE A 32 -6.81 3.50 13.48
C PHE A 32 -6.07 3.27 14.80
N TYR A 33 -4.76 3.43 14.78
CA TYR A 33 -3.88 3.07 15.89
C TYR A 33 -2.98 4.24 16.32
N GLY A 34 -2.98 4.52 17.62
CA GLY A 34 -2.06 5.47 18.25
C GLY A 34 -2.05 6.84 17.56
N LEU A 35 -0.92 7.16 16.91
CA LEU A 35 -0.69 8.44 16.23
C LEU A 35 -1.63 8.70 15.03
N ASP A 36 -2.29 7.67 14.50
CA ASP A 36 -3.27 7.82 13.43
C ASP A 36 -4.39 8.78 13.85
N TRP A 37 -4.88 8.65 15.09
CA TRP A 37 -5.94 9.51 15.62
C TRP A 37 -5.51 10.96 15.78
N ALA A 38 -4.24 11.20 16.12
CA ALA A 38 -3.70 12.55 16.22
C ALA A 38 -3.67 13.22 14.83
N ALA A 39 -3.12 12.52 13.83
CA ALA A 39 -3.09 13.01 12.46
C ALA A 39 -4.51 13.28 11.90
N LEU A 40 -5.46 12.37 12.14
CA LEU A 40 -6.84 12.52 11.69
C LEU A 40 -7.58 13.64 12.44
N ARG A 41 -7.31 13.83 13.74
CA ARG A 41 -7.86 14.93 14.52
C ARG A 41 -7.40 16.26 13.93
N ASP A 42 -6.11 16.40 13.65
CA ASP A 42 -5.53 17.63 13.13
C ASP A 42 -6.15 17.98 11.76
N LEU A 43 -6.35 16.98 10.89
CA LEU A 43 -7.10 17.15 9.64
C LEU A 43 -8.58 17.53 9.86
N ARG A 44 -9.22 17.00 10.91
CA ARG A 44 -10.63 17.25 11.21
C ARG A 44 -10.90 18.65 11.76
N ILE A 45 -9.98 19.20 12.54
CA ILE A 45 -10.14 20.51 13.18
C ILE A 45 -9.50 21.64 12.37
N ALA A 46 -8.80 21.32 11.29
CA ALA A 46 -8.21 22.28 10.37
C ALA A 46 -9.23 23.33 9.90
N SER A 47 -8.80 24.59 9.85
CA SER A 47 -9.68 25.71 9.56
C SER A 47 -10.15 25.72 8.10
N ASP A 48 -9.26 25.33 7.19
CA ASP A 48 -9.55 25.15 5.78
C ASP A 48 -9.65 23.66 5.43
N GLN A 49 -10.89 23.18 5.27
CA GLN A 49 -11.19 21.79 4.91
C GLN A 49 -11.01 21.49 3.41
N SER A 50 -10.54 22.42 2.59
CA SER A 50 -10.15 22.15 1.19
C SER A 50 -8.93 21.21 1.15
N PHE A 51 -8.72 20.50 0.03
CA PHE A 51 -7.57 19.59 -0.08
C PHE A 51 -6.23 20.32 0.16
N PHE A 52 -6.06 21.49 -0.46
CA PHE A 52 -4.84 22.28 -0.32
C PHE A 52 -4.73 22.99 1.03
N GLY A 53 -5.85 23.34 1.66
CA GLY A 53 -5.91 23.81 3.04
C GLY A 53 -5.35 22.79 4.01
N LEU A 54 -5.91 21.57 3.97
CA LEU A 54 -5.44 20.44 4.78
C LEU A 54 -3.97 20.11 4.52
N PHE A 55 -3.56 20.08 3.25
CA PHE A 55 -2.15 19.86 2.90
C PHE A 55 -1.25 20.92 3.53
N ARG A 56 -1.61 22.20 3.42
CA ARG A 56 -0.81 23.30 3.97
C ARG A 56 -0.74 23.27 5.49
N GLU A 57 -1.84 23.00 6.16
CA GLU A 57 -1.90 22.94 7.63
C GLU A 57 -1.14 21.72 8.18
N THR A 58 -1.09 20.61 7.42
CA THR A 58 -0.39 19.38 7.82
C THR A 58 1.07 19.34 7.37
N TYR A 59 1.47 20.19 6.42
CA TYR A 59 2.82 20.22 5.86
C TYR A 59 3.74 21.17 6.66
N PHE A 60 4.29 20.68 7.77
CA PHE A 60 5.22 21.40 8.65
C PHE A 60 6.63 20.77 8.68
N ASP A 61 7.56 21.38 9.41
CA ASP A 61 9.01 21.11 9.34
C ASP A 61 9.41 19.63 9.42
N HIS A 62 8.73 18.84 10.25
CA HIS A 62 9.04 17.42 10.43
C HIS A 62 8.60 16.51 9.27
N VAL A 63 7.76 17.00 8.35
CA VAL A 63 7.27 16.23 7.19
C VAL A 63 7.65 16.86 5.84
N LYS A 64 8.46 17.93 5.84
CA LYS A 64 8.94 18.60 4.62
C LYS A 64 9.69 17.68 3.66
N MET A 65 10.39 16.66 4.18
CA MET A 65 11.11 15.68 3.36
C MET A 65 10.19 14.60 2.77
N GLN A 66 8.90 14.56 3.15
CA GLN A 66 7.95 13.52 2.75
C GLN A 66 6.62 14.12 2.26
N PRO A 67 6.62 15.04 1.26
CA PRO A 67 5.40 15.68 0.78
C PRO A 67 4.38 14.68 0.22
N GLY A 68 4.86 13.59 -0.40
CA GLY A 68 4.00 12.51 -0.90
C GLY A 68 3.21 11.81 0.20
N LYS A 69 3.78 11.69 1.41
CA LYS A 69 3.07 11.14 2.58
C LYS A 69 1.88 12.01 2.95
N VAL A 70 2.10 13.32 3.08
CA VAL A 70 1.04 14.28 3.45
C VAL A 70 -0.05 14.31 2.38
N PHE A 71 0.35 14.38 1.10
CA PHE A 71 -0.58 14.35 -0.02
C PHE A 71 -1.47 13.11 0.01
N TYR A 72 -0.86 11.94 0.23
CA TYR A 72 -1.56 10.67 0.29
C TYR A 72 -2.53 10.59 1.49
N GLN A 73 -2.10 11.03 2.67
CA GLN A 73 -2.93 11.04 3.87
C GLN A 73 -4.13 11.98 3.74
N VAL A 74 -3.92 13.21 3.23
CA VAL A 74 -5.00 14.16 2.96
C VAL A 74 -5.97 13.58 1.92
N GLY A 75 -5.48 12.92 0.88
CA GLY A 75 -6.31 12.23 -0.11
C GLY A 75 -7.19 11.16 0.50
N LEU A 76 -6.61 10.27 1.32
CA LEU A 76 -7.38 9.23 2.02
C LEU A 76 -8.43 9.84 2.95
N TYR A 77 -8.09 10.90 3.69
CA TYR A 77 -9.05 11.62 4.54
C TYR A 77 -10.18 12.27 3.76
N LYS A 78 -9.90 12.88 2.61
CA LYS A 78 -10.96 13.47 1.78
C LYS A 78 -11.89 12.43 1.17
N MET A 79 -11.39 11.22 0.89
CA MET A 79 -12.21 10.13 0.35
C MET A 79 -13.02 9.40 1.42
N PHE A 80 -12.46 9.18 2.61
CA PHE A 80 -13.02 8.24 3.60
C PHE A 80 -13.32 8.87 4.96
N GLY A 81 -12.92 10.12 5.19
CA GLY A 81 -13.13 10.83 6.46
C GLY A 81 -12.53 10.06 7.62
N LEU A 82 -13.33 9.77 8.65
CA LEU A 82 -12.93 8.99 9.83
C LEU A 82 -13.36 7.52 9.76
N HIS A 83 -13.73 7.02 8.57
CA HIS A 83 -14.11 5.61 8.40
C HIS A 83 -12.88 4.77 8.03
N PRO A 84 -12.35 3.94 8.96
CA PRO A 84 -11.08 3.22 8.75
C PRO A 84 -11.12 2.20 7.61
N LEU A 85 -12.30 1.63 7.33
CA LEU A 85 -12.44 0.57 6.33
C LEU A 85 -11.93 0.99 4.93
N GLY A 86 -12.23 2.23 4.50
CA GLY A 86 -11.81 2.73 3.20
C GLY A 86 -10.29 2.84 3.06
N TYR A 87 -9.63 3.32 4.11
CA TYR A 87 -8.17 3.40 4.19
C TYR A 87 -7.53 2.01 4.04
N HIS A 88 -8.03 1.03 4.79
CA HIS A 88 -7.50 -0.33 4.77
C HIS A 88 -7.72 -1.00 3.41
N ILE A 89 -8.91 -0.87 2.81
CA ILE A 89 -9.17 -1.41 1.47
C ILE A 89 -8.22 -0.80 0.45
N PHE A 90 -8.07 0.53 0.46
CA PHE A 90 -7.18 1.22 -0.46
C PHE A 90 -5.73 0.78 -0.29
N ASN A 91 -5.23 0.74 0.94
CA ASN A 91 -3.85 0.31 1.21
C ASN A 91 -3.61 -1.15 0.82
N HIS A 92 -4.57 -2.04 1.02
CA HIS A 92 -4.45 -3.43 0.59
C HIS A 92 -4.48 -3.57 -0.93
N ALA A 93 -5.20 -2.71 -1.65
CA ALA A 93 -5.15 -2.67 -3.11
C ALA A 93 -3.77 -2.21 -3.61
N VAL A 94 -3.20 -1.16 -3.00
CA VAL A 94 -1.83 -0.70 -3.29
C VAL A 94 -0.80 -1.80 -2.98
N PHE A 95 -0.94 -2.46 -1.83
CA PHE A 95 -0.07 -3.58 -1.46
C PHE A 95 -0.18 -4.75 -2.44
N LEU A 96 -1.40 -5.12 -2.87
CA LEU A 96 -1.57 -6.15 -3.89
C LEU A 96 -0.90 -5.77 -5.21
N LEU A 97 -1.04 -4.52 -5.66
CA LEU A 97 -0.37 -4.04 -6.86
C LEU A 97 1.16 -4.13 -6.73
N ASN A 98 1.70 -3.75 -5.58
CA ASN A 98 3.11 -3.92 -5.24
C ASN A 98 3.55 -5.40 -5.42
N ILE A 99 2.83 -6.36 -4.83
CA ILE A 99 3.13 -7.80 -4.96
C ILE A 99 3.13 -8.27 -6.42
N LEU A 100 2.15 -7.85 -7.21
CA LEU A 100 2.04 -8.25 -8.62
C LEU A 100 3.15 -7.65 -9.48
N LEU A 101 3.50 -6.38 -9.26
CA LEU A 101 4.61 -5.73 -9.94
C LEU A 101 5.95 -6.37 -9.57
N PHE A 102 6.16 -6.68 -8.29
CA PHE A 102 7.38 -7.35 -7.84
C PHE A 102 7.52 -8.72 -8.50
N TYR A 103 6.45 -9.50 -8.56
CA TYR A 103 6.43 -10.76 -9.30
C TYR A 103 6.75 -10.56 -10.79
N ALA A 104 6.15 -9.57 -11.45
CA ALA A 104 6.40 -9.28 -12.86
C ALA A 104 7.87 -8.93 -13.13
N ILE A 105 8.50 -8.12 -12.25
CA ILE A 105 9.93 -7.77 -12.31
C ILE A 105 10.78 -9.04 -12.17
N LEU A 106 10.53 -9.87 -11.15
CA LEU A 106 11.30 -11.10 -10.96
C LEU A 106 11.16 -12.06 -12.15
N ARG A 107 9.96 -12.15 -12.74
CA ARG A 107 9.72 -12.94 -13.95
C ARG A 107 10.49 -12.42 -15.15
N LYS A 108 10.58 -11.09 -15.30
CA LYS A 108 11.36 -10.41 -16.35
C LYS A 108 12.86 -10.69 -16.19
N LEU A 109 13.37 -10.69 -14.96
CA LEU A 109 14.81 -10.84 -14.66
C LEU A 109 15.30 -12.29 -14.61
N TYR A 110 14.56 -13.20 -13.97
CA TYR A 110 15.06 -14.54 -13.63
C TYR A 110 14.43 -15.69 -14.45
N GLY A 111 13.25 -15.51 -15.04
CA GLY A 111 12.60 -16.54 -15.86
C GLY A 111 12.18 -17.84 -15.13
N LYS A 112 12.55 -18.07 -13.88
CA LYS A 112 12.18 -19.27 -13.10
C LYS A 112 10.89 -19.06 -12.30
N ARG A 113 9.77 -19.61 -12.77
CA ARG A 113 8.40 -19.39 -12.21
C ARG A 113 8.32 -19.67 -10.71
N LEU A 114 8.65 -20.90 -10.29
CA LEU A 114 8.53 -21.31 -8.88
C LEU A 114 9.39 -20.47 -7.95
N LEU A 115 10.60 -20.12 -8.38
CA LEU A 115 11.48 -19.24 -7.63
C LEU A 115 10.84 -17.86 -7.44
N CYS A 116 10.33 -17.25 -8.51
CA CYS A 116 9.69 -15.93 -8.46
C CYS A 116 8.47 -15.92 -7.54
N ILE A 117 7.59 -16.93 -7.64
CA ILE A 117 6.42 -17.07 -6.76
C ILE A 117 6.86 -17.21 -5.30
N SER A 118 7.84 -18.07 -5.03
CA SER A 118 8.31 -18.32 -3.66
C SER A 118 8.89 -17.05 -3.02
N VAL A 119 9.73 -16.32 -3.75
CA VAL A 119 10.33 -15.05 -3.27
C VAL A 119 9.25 -14.01 -2.98
N VAL A 120 8.26 -13.88 -3.87
CA VAL A 120 7.17 -12.92 -3.71
C VAL A 120 6.27 -13.29 -2.54
N LEU A 121 5.97 -14.58 -2.33
CA LEU A 121 5.21 -15.02 -1.18
C LEU A 121 5.96 -14.75 0.13
N VAL A 122 7.26 -15.06 0.19
CA VAL A 122 8.08 -14.72 1.36
C VAL A 122 8.02 -13.22 1.61
N TYR A 123 8.19 -12.40 0.57
CA TYR A 123 8.09 -10.94 0.67
C TYR A 123 6.72 -10.47 1.19
N ALA A 124 5.62 -11.03 0.67
CA ALA A 124 4.25 -10.68 1.06
C ALA A 124 3.92 -11.01 2.53
N PHE A 125 4.61 -11.99 3.11
CA PHE A 125 4.40 -12.49 4.46
C PHE A 125 5.52 -12.14 5.45
N LEU A 126 6.49 -11.31 5.05
CA LEU A 126 7.51 -10.83 5.97
C LEU A 126 6.86 -10.03 7.12
N PRO A 127 7.20 -10.31 8.38
CA PRO A 127 6.48 -9.79 9.55
C PRO A 127 6.57 -8.26 9.70
N HIS A 128 7.61 -7.62 9.15
CA HIS A 128 7.74 -6.17 9.16
C HIS A 128 6.68 -5.45 8.30
N TYR A 129 6.00 -6.15 7.38
CA TYR A 129 4.87 -5.59 6.64
C TYR A 129 3.61 -5.42 7.48
N SER A 130 3.54 -5.95 8.70
CA SER A 130 2.40 -5.72 9.61
C SER A 130 2.17 -4.21 9.85
N SER A 131 3.24 -3.43 10.02
CA SER A 131 3.13 -1.98 10.20
C SER A 131 2.67 -1.27 8.92
N ALA A 132 3.27 -1.57 7.77
CA ALA A 132 2.89 -0.94 6.50
C ALA A 132 1.49 -1.35 6.00
N ARG A 133 0.99 -2.52 6.39
CA ARG A 133 -0.34 -3.02 5.98
C ARG A 133 -1.48 -2.47 6.84
N PHE A 134 -1.24 -2.22 8.13
CA PHE A 134 -2.30 -1.90 9.08
C PHE A 134 -2.15 -0.55 9.79
N TRP A 135 -0.97 0.08 9.76
CA TRP A 135 -0.77 1.37 10.40
C TRP A 135 -0.83 2.50 9.36
N LEU A 136 -1.76 3.45 9.51
CA LEU A 136 -1.98 4.53 8.52
C LEU A 136 -0.69 5.32 8.27
N GLN A 137 0.09 5.56 9.34
CA GLN A 137 1.39 6.23 9.26
C GLN A 137 2.48 5.47 8.49
N GLY A 138 2.22 4.25 8.03
CA GLY A 138 3.11 3.47 7.19
C GLY A 138 2.53 3.13 5.80
N PHE A 139 1.32 3.58 5.47
CA PHE A 139 0.70 3.27 4.18
C PHE A 139 1.48 3.89 3.01
N GLU A 140 2.17 5.01 3.23
CA GLU A 140 3.01 5.66 2.22
C GLU A 140 4.15 4.76 1.74
N PHE A 141 4.63 3.82 2.56
CA PHE A 141 5.70 2.89 2.15
C PHE A 141 5.22 1.96 1.03
N ASN A 142 3.98 1.46 1.10
CA ASN A 142 3.41 0.63 0.04
C ASN A 142 3.24 1.42 -1.25
N LEU A 143 2.85 2.69 -1.14
CA LEU A 143 2.68 3.56 -2.31
C LEU A 143 4.03 3.88 -2.96
N ALA A 144 5.04 4.23 -2.16
CA ALA A 144 6.39 4.49 -2.64
C ALA A 144 7.00 3.26 -3.33
N LEU A 145 6.85 2.08 -2.73
CA LEU A 145 7.30 0.81 -3.33
C LEU A 145 6.56 0.49 -4.63
N THR A 146 5.26 0.75 -4.68
CA THR A 146 4.47 0.60 -5.92
C THR A 146 5.02 1.47 -7.03
N PHE A 147 5.28 2.76 -6.77
CA PHE A 147 5.86 3.65 -7.77
C PHE A 147 7.27 3.25 -8.17
N TYR A 148 8.10 2.82 -7.22
CA TYR A 148 9.43 2.30 -7.51
C TYR A 148 9.37 1.05 -8.42
N PHE A 149 8.51 0.08 -8.11
CA PHE A 149 8.35 -1.12 -8.94
C PHE A 149 7.72 -0.82 -10.29
N LEU A 150 6.80 0.14 -10.37
CA LEU A 150 6.30 0.61 -11.67
C LEU A 150 7.44 1.21 -12.51
N SER A 151 8.27 2.06 -11.90
CA SER A 151 9.44 2.64 -12.56
C SER A 151 10.48 1.60 -12.99
N LEU A 152 10.70 0.56 -12.17
CA LEU A 152 11.67 -0.49 -12.45
C LEU A 152 11.17 -1.49 -13.51
N TYR A 153 9.85 -1.71 -13.57
CA TYR A 153 9.25 -2.61 -14.54
C TYR A 153 9.22 -2.01 -15.96
N SER A 154 9.01 -0.69 -16.05
CA SER A 154 8.99 0.09 -17.30
C SER A 154 10.29 -0.07 -18.09
#